data_AF-A0A3D5NBC1-F1
#
_entry.id   AF-A0A3D5NBC1-F1
#
_cell.length_a   1.000
_cell.length_b   1.000
_cell.length_c   1.000
_cell.angle_alpha   90.00
_cell.angle_beta   90.00
_cell.angle_gamma   90.00
#
_symmetry.space_group_name_H-M   'P 1'
#
loop_
_entity.id
_entity.type
_entity.pdbx_description
1 polymer ?
#
loop_
_entity_poly.entity_id
_entity_poly.type
_entity_poly.pdbx_seq_one_letter_code
_entity_poly.pdbx_strand_id
1 'polypeptide(L)'
;TPMRVIMVHALRNALIPVITVIGLQVGVLFAGAILTETIFSWPGIGKWIVEALNRRDYPTIQGGILMIAFVVMGVNLFVDLMYGVINPRIRHKR
;
A
#
# COMPACT_ATOMS: atom_id res chain seq x y z
N THR A 1 -21.21 -19.76 -22.17
CA THR A 1 -21.95 -18.54 -21.82
C THR A 1 -20.98 -17.37 -21.73
N PRO A 2 -21.30 -16.20 -22.31
CA PRO A 2 -20.43 -15.02 -22.32
C PRO A 2 -20.00 -14.59 -20.90
N MET A 3 -20.88 -14.73 -19.91
CA MET A 3 -20.58 -14.47 -18.49
C MET A 3 -19.40 -15.29 -17.93
N ARG A 4 -19.23 -16.55 -18.35
CA ARG A 4 -18.13 -17.41 -17.88
C ARG A 4 -16.77 -16.95 -18.44
N VAL A 5 -16.75 -16.43 -19.65
CA VAL A 5 -15.52 -15.89 -20.27
C VAL A 5 -15.14 -14.56 -19.62
N ILE A 6 -16.10 -13.69 -19.35
CA ILE A 6 -15.88 -12.42 -18.66
C ILE A 6 -15.34 -12.66 -17.23
N MET A 7 -15.99 -13.52 -16.44
CA MET A 7 -15.55 -13.79 -15.07
C MET A 7 -14.21 -14.51 -14.96
N VAL A 8 -13.85 -15.40 -15.90
CA VAL A 8 -12.63 -16.21 -15.78
C VAL A 8 -11.44 -15.57 -16.52
N HIS A 9 -11.66 -14.97 -17.69
CA HIS A 9 -10.57 -14.44 -18.52
C HIS A 9 -10.42 -12.92 -18.39
N ALA A 10 -11.52 -12.16 -18.47
CA ALA A 10 -11.44 -10.70 -18.40
C ALA A 10 -11.11 -10.22 -16.97
N LEU A 11 -11.74 -10.81 -15.94
CA LEU A 11 -11.48 -10.46 -14.54
C LEU A 11 -10.02 -10.75 -14.14
N ARG A 12 -9.47 -11.91 -14.53
CA ARG A 12 -8.09 -12.29 -14.18
C ARG A 12 -7.05 -11.37 -14.82
N ASN A 13 -7.28 -10.93 -16.05
CA ASN A 13 -6.41 -9.96 -16.72
C ASN A 13 -6.61 -8.54 -16.20
N ALA A 14 -7.82 -8.15 -15.80
CA ALA A 14 -8.12 -6.84 -15.23
C ALA A 14 -7.61 -6.69 -13.78
N LEU A 15 -7.57 -7.79 -13.01
CA LEU A 15 -7.04 -7.81 -11.64
C LEU A 15 -5.55 -7.47 -11.60
N ILE A 16 -4.80 -7.72 -12.69
CA ILE A 16 -3.39 -7.38 -12.78
C ILE A 16 -3.22 -5.86 -12.56
N PRO A 17 -3.64 -4.94 -13.42
CA PRO A 17 -3.43 -3.50 -13.17
C PRO A 17 -4.11 -2.99 -11.89
N VAL A 18 -5.27 -3.55 -11.50
CA VAL A 18 -5.99 -3.13 -10.29
C VAL A 18 -5.15 -3.30 -9.03
N ILE A 19 -4.42 -4.42 -8.90
CA ILE A 19 -3.65 -4.71 -7.68
C ILE A 19 -2.43 -3.78 -7.52
N THR A 20 -1.75 -3.40 -8.61
CA THR A 20 -0.67 -2.39 -8.59
C THR A 20 -1.24 -1.04 -8.20
N VAL A 21 -2.37 -0.65 -8.79
CA VAL A 21 -2.99 0.66 -8.49
C VAL A 21 -3.36 0.74 -7.01
N ILE A 22 -3.91 -0.33 -6.42
CA ILE A 22 -4.19 -0.40 -4.98
C ILE A 22 -2.89 -0.26 -4.16
N GLY A 23 -1.83 -0.96 -4.53
CA GLY A 23 -0.52 -0.86 -3.86
C GLY A 23 0.06 0.55 -3.89
N LEU A 24 0.02 1.22 -5.04
CA LEU A 24 0.46 2.60 -5.20
C LEU A 24 -0.41 3.59 -4.41
N GLN A 25 -1.73 3.35 -4.36
CA GLN A 25 -2.67 4.19 -3.63
C GLN A 25 -2.46 4.14 -2.12
N VAL A 26 -1.92 3.06 -1.57
CA VAL A 26 -1.62 2.97 -0.13
C VAL A 26 -0.68 4.09 0.32
N GLY A 27 0.37 4.40 -0.45
CA GLY A 27 1.27 5.53 -0.13
C GLY A 27 0.54 6.88 -0.09
N VAL A 28 -0.38 7.09 -1.03
CA VAL A 28 -1.22 8.30 -1.09
C VAL A 28 -2.17 8.37 0.10
N LEU A 29 -2.77 7.24 0.48
CA LEU A 29 -3.65 7.15 1.64
C LEU A 29 -2.91 7.43 2.95
N PHE A 30 -1.66 6.95 3.11
CA PHE A 30 -0.83 7.29 4.26
C PHE A 30 -0.53 8.79 4.34
N ALA A 31 -0.21 9.43 3.21
CA ALA A 31 -0.01 10.89 3.18
C ALA A 31 -1.29 11.65 3.56
N GLY A 32 -2.44 11.21 3.06
CA GLY A 32 -3.75 11.74 3.44
C GLY A 32 -4.08 11.52 4.92
N ALA A 33 -3.75 10.35 5.47
CA ALA A 33 -3.96 10.02 6.87
C ALA A 33 -3.19 10.99 7.79
N ILE A 34 -1.91 11.28 7.50
CA ILE A 34 -1.11 12.25 8.26
C ILE A 34 -1.78 13.63 8.29
N LEU A 35 -2.30 14.10 7.15
CA LEU A 35 -3.03 15.37 7.06
C LEU A 35 -4.29 15.35 7.92
N THR A 36 -5.09 14.29 7.84
CA THR A 36 -6.32 14.17 8.65
C THR A 36 -6.04 14.07 10.14
N GLU A 37 -4.99 13.35 10.54
CA GLU A 37 -4.57 13.24 11.95
C GLU A 37 -4.10 14.59 12.51
N THR A 38 -3.40 15.38 11.69
CA THR A 38 -2.90 16.70 12.09
C THR A 38 -4.05 17.71 12.21
N ILE A 39 -4.94 17.77 11.21
CA ILE A 39 -6.02 18.76 11.16
C ILE A 39 -7.11 18.46 12.20
N PHE A 40 -7.56 17.20 12.29
CA PHE A 40 -8.61 16.81 13.23
C PHE A 40 -8.06 16.46 14.63
N SER A 41 -6.75 16.63 14.84
CA SER A 41 -6.07 16.26 16.09
C SER A 41 -6.27 14.80 16.52
N TRP A 42 -6.62 13.90 15.59
CA TRP A 42 -6.79 12.48 15.86
C TRP A 42 -5.46 11.87 16.31
N PRO A 43 -5.41 11.11 17.41
CA PRO A 43 -4.18 10.50 17.89
C PRO A 43 -3.74 9.38 16.94
N GLY A 44 -2.65 9.62 16.21
CA GLY A 44 -2.09 8.68 15.23
C GLY A 44 -0.59 8.84 15.03
N ILE A 45 -0.01 7.93 14.24
CA ILE A 45 1.44 7.84 14.01
C ILE A 45 1.94 9.06 13.22
N GLY A 46 1.16 9.55 12.27
CA GLY A 46 1.47 10.73 11.47
C GLY A 46 1.56 11.99 12.33
N LYS A 47 0.55 12.23 13.17
CA LYS A 47 0.56 13.35 14.12
C LYS A 47 1.76 13.28 15.07
N TRP A 48 2.09 12.08 15.56
CA TRP A 48 3.27 11.87 16.42
C TRP A 48 4.58 12.25 15.73
N ILE A 49 4.77 11.87 14.46
CA ILE A 49 5.94 12.26 13.67
C ILE A 49 5.98 13.77 13.45
N VAL A 50 4.85 14.41 13.13
CA VAL A 50 4.77 15.87 12.93
C VAL A 50 5.14 16.61 14.22
N GLU A 51 4.71 16.12 15.38
CA GLU A 51 5.07 16.71 16.67
C GLU A 51 6.57 16.52 17.00
N ALA A 52 7.13 15.35 16.70
CA ALA A 52 8.57 15.11 16.81
C ALA A 52 9.40 16.02 15.89
N LEU A 53 8.87 16.32 14.69
CA LEU A 53 9.45 17.27 13.73
C LEU A 53 9.57 18.67 14.32
N ASN A 54 8.51 19.15 14.98
CA ASN A 54 8.51 20.44 15.67
C ASN A 54 9.48 20.48 16.85
N ARG A 55 9.63 19.36 17.57
CA ARG A 55 10.57 19.23 18.70
C ARG A 55 12.01 18.95 18.26
N ARG A 56 12.29 18.84 16.96
CA ARG A 56 13.59 18.45 16.36
C ARG A 56 14.16 17.15 16.94
N ASP A 57 13.28 16.23 17.32
CA ASP A 57 13.66 14.91 17.82
C ASP A 57 13.93 13.97 16.63
N TYR A 58 15.15 14.04 16.09
CA TYR A 58 15.57 13.24 14.94
C TYR A 58 15.43 11.72 15.14
N PRO A 59 15.80 11.12 16.30
CA PRO A 59 15.59 9.69 16.55
C PRO A 59 14.13 9.27 16.39
N THR A 60 13.21 10.07 16.93
CA THR A 60 11.77 9.78 16.88
C THR A 60 11.23 9.88 15.45
N ILE A 61 11.62 10.91 14.70
CA ILE A 61 11.25 11.08 13.29
C ILE A 61 11.74 9.88 12.46
N GLN A 62 13.00 9.49 12.64
CA GLN A 62 13.60 8.38 11.91
C GLN A 62 12.90 7.06 12.22
N GLY A 63 12.59 6.79 13.50
CA GLY A 63 11.82 5.60 13.90
C GLY A 63 10.41 5.59 13.30
N GLY A 64 9.71 6.72 13.31
CA GLY A 64 8.38 6.84 12.73
C GLY A 64 8.38 6.63 11.21
N ILE A 65 9.34 7.23 10.50
CA ILE A 65 9.49 7.05 9.04
C ILE A 65 9.83 5.59 8.71
N LEU A 66 10.73 4.95 9.47
CA LEU A 66 11.07 3.53 9.28
C LEU A 66 9.85 2.62 9.49
N MET A 67 9.01 2.91 10.48
CA MET A 67 7.78 2.14 10.71
C MET A 67 6.79 2.27 9.56
N ILE A 68 6.57 3.49 9.04
CA ILE A 68 5.73 3.71 7.86
C ILE A 68 6.31 2.99 6.64
N ALA A 69 7.62 3.11 6.41
CA ALA A 69 8.30 2.45 5.30
C ALA A 69 8.16 0.92 5.37
N PHE A 70 8.25 0.35 6.57
CA PHE A 70 8.04 -1.09 6.79
C PHE A 70 6.62 -1.53 6.42
N VAL A 71 5.61 -0.77 6.83
CA VAL A 71 4.21 -1.06 6.48
C VAL A 71 3.99 -0.97 4.97
N VAL A 72 4.50 0.08 4.33
CA VAL A 72 4.38 0.27 2.87
C VAL A 72 5.09 -0.85 2.11
N MET A 73 6.29 -1.25 2.53
CA MET A 73 6.97 -2.42 1.96
C MET A 73 6.16 -3.70 2.16
N GLY A 74 5.56 -3.90 3.34
CA GLY A 74 4.70 -5.06 3.60
C GLY A 74 3.50 -5.12 2.65
N VAL A 75 2.88 -3.98 2.37
CA VAL A 75 1.78 -3.88 1.39
C VAL A 75 2.27 -4.16 -0.03
N ASN A 76 3.40 -3.59 -0.43
CA ASN A 76 4.00 -3.87 -1.75
C ASN A 76 4.35 -5.35 -1.91
N LEU A 77 4.91 -5.97 -0.88
CA LEU A 77 5.18 -7.41 -0.88
C LEU A 77 3.90 -8.23 -1.01
N PHE A 78 2.81 -7.82 -0.34
CA PHE A 78 1.51 -8.47 -0.46
C PHE A 78 0.93 -8.35 -1.87
N VAL A 79 1.05 -7.16 -2.48
CA VAL A 79 0.68 -6.87 -3.87
C VAL A 79 1.46 -7.78 -4.82
N ASP A 80 2.77 -7.89 -4.65
CA ASP A 80 3.64 -8.77 -5.45
C ASP A 80 3.30 -10.26 -5.28
N LEU A 81 2.97 -10.69 -4.07
CA LEU A 81 2.53 -12.06 -3.82
C LEU A 81 1.18 -12.36 -4.49
N MET A 82 0.23 -11.42 -4.41
CA MET A 82 -1.07 -11.51 -5.10
C MET A 82 -0.86 -11.60 -6.61
N TYR A 83 0.09 -10.86 -7.17
CA TYR A 83 0.50 -11.00 -8.57
C TYR A 83 0.96 -12.40 -8.93
N GLY A 84 1.82 -13.00 -8.10
CA GLY A 84 2.30 -14.37 -8.31
C GLY A 84 1.19 -15.42 -8.29
N VAL A 85 0.17 -15.24 -7.44
CA VAL A 85 -0.99 -16.15 -7.37
C VAL A 85 -1.93 -15.97 -8.56
N ILE A 86 -2.19 -14.72 -8.96
CA ILE A 86 -3.15 -14.40 -10.01
C ILE A 86 -2.59 -14.70 -11.39
N ASN A 87 -1.28 -14.59 -11.61
CA ASN A 87 -0.66 -14.84 -12.91
C ASN A 87 0.02 -16.23 -12.98
N PRO A 88 -0.66 -17.28 -13.47
CA PRO A 88 -0.11 -18.63 -13.56
C PRO A 88 0.90 -18.75 -14.72
N ARG A 89 1.04 -17.73 -15.58
CA ARG A 89 1.99 -17.74 -16.70
C ARG A 89 3.46 -17.68 -16.25
N ILE A 90 3.74 -17.21 -15.03
CA ILE A 90 5.08 -17.30 -14.43
C ILE A 90 5.46 -18.77 -14.17
N ARG A 91 4.47 -19.65 -13.99
CA ARG A 91 4.67 -21.08 -13.69
C ARG A 91 4.90 -21.97 -14.92
N HIS A 92 4.68 -21.46 -16.14
CA HIS A 92 4.81 -22.25 -17.38
C HIS A 92 6.02 -21.90 -18.25
N LYS A 93 6.99 -21.14 -17.75
CA LYS A 93 8.30 -21.00 -18.40
C LYS A 93 9.23 -22.15 -17.97
N ARG A 94 8.87 -23.37 -18.36
CA ARG A 94 9.79 -24.52 -18.47
C ARG A 94 9.63 -25.09 -19.87
#